data_AF-A0A151MLZ3-F1
#
_entry.id   AF-A0A151MLZ3-F1
#
_cell.length_a   1.000
_cell.length_b   1.000
_cell.length_c   1.000
_cell.angle_alpha   90.00
_cell.angle_beta   90.00
_cell.angle_gamma   90.00
#
_symmetry.space_group_name_H-M   'P 1'
#
loop_
_entity.id
_entity.type
_entity.pdbx_description
1 polymer ?
#
loop_
_entity_poly.entity_id
_entity_poly.type
_entity_poly.pdbx_seq_one_letter_code
_entity_poly.pdbx_strand_id
1 'polypeptide(L)'
;MTAHMEFMCTLGMRDWAAPAPHSKMLLLLLSLALGAEPGAGALRLNSTEGCEIIHPPRDGGIRYRGLTPDQVQTVRFLPFNYEIEYVCRPDREIVGPKVRQCLRNGTWTDMSHPSRCLRMCPKIHLSLENGRAVPQAMERVPVEGTWVEYHCNSGFRLVGSSRSNCTKAGRWTSPKPICELRRSTASGSGLGPWVTLWLCWAVQVPGFWF
;
A
#
# COMPACT_ATOMS: atom_id res chain seq x y z
N MET A 1 -51.13 -47.98 1.23
CA MET A 1 -51.45 -47.58 2.61
C MET A 1 -51.10 -46.11 2.75
N THR A 2 -52.14 -45.30 2.95
CA THR A 2 -52.19 -43.88 3.31
C THR A 2 -51.24 -43.54 4.49
N ALA A 3 -50.71 -42.34 4.71
CA ALA A 3 -51.38 -41.04 4.75
C ALA A 3 -50.37 -39.85 4.88
N HIS A 4 -50.79 -38.70 4.32
CA HIS A 4 -50.63 -37.30 4.74
C HIS A 4 -49.22 -36.67 4.88
N MET A 5 -48.84 -35.61 4.13
CA MET A 5 -49.40 -34.27 3.83
C MET A 5 -48.93 -33.18 4.82
N GLU A 6 -48.39 -32.14 4.18
CA GLU A 6 -47.84 -30.82 4.56
C GLU A 6 -48.55 -30.00 5.67
N PHE A 7 -47.85 -28.97 6.17
CA PHE A 7 -48.17 -27.52 6.13
C PHE A 7 -47.37 -26.76 7.23
N MET A 8 -46.40 -25.91 6.86
CA MET A 8 -46.48 -24.43 6.83
C MET A 8 -46.68 -23.73 8.18
N CYS A 9 -45.69 -22.94 8.62
CA CYS A 9 -45.89 -21.87 9.60
C CYS A 9 -45.87 -20.51 8.89
N THR A 10 -46.99 -19.78 9.03
CA THR A 10 -47.31 -18.48 8.44
C THR A 10 -46.99 -17.31 9.37
N LEU A 11 -46.82 -16.14 8.75
CA LEU A 11 -46.75 -14.79 9.33
C LEU A 11 -48.02 -14.38 10.10
N GLY A 12 -47.87 -13.46 11.07
CA GLY A 12 -48.98 -12.70 11.65
C GLY A 12 -48.55 -11.53 12.55
N MET A 13 -48.70 -10.30 12.04
CA MET A 13 -48.75 -9.03 12.81
C MET A 13 -50.12 -8.87 13.48
N ARG A 14 -50.20 -8.13 14.60
CA ARG A 14 -51.29 -7.18 14.94
C ARG A 14 -51.04 -6.42 16.25
N ASP A 15 -51.12 -5.10 16.13
CA ASP A 15 -51.21 -4.09 17.18
C ASP A 15 -52.50 -4.16 18.02
N TRP A 16 -52.44 -3.71 19.28
CA TRP A 16 -53.58 -3.09 19.97
C TRP A 16 -53.12 -1.97 20.91
N ALA A 17 -53.72 -0.81 20.72
CA ALA A 17 -53.51 0.43 21.46
C ALA A 17 -54.53 0.63 22.60
N ALA A 18 -54.26 1.67 23.41
CA ALA A 18 -55.13 2.48 24.29
C ALA A 18 -55.05 2.19 25.83
N PRO A 19 -55.46 3.13 26.72
CA PRO A 19 -55.54 4.61 26.64
C PRO A 19 -54.91 5.35 27.86
N ALA A 20 -54.87 6.69 27.80
CA ALA A 20 -54.51 7.62 28.90
C ALA A 20 -55.74 8.06 29.74
N PRO A 21 -55.52 8.69 30.92
CA PRO A 21 -56.42 9.75 31.39
C PRO A 21 -55.75 11.05 31.94
N HIS A 22 -56.45 12.16 31.66
CA HIS A 22 -56.49 13.56 32.19
C HIS A 22 -55.46 14.09 33.22
N SER A 23 -54.78 15.24 33.02
CA SER A 23 -55.22 16.69 33.11
C SER A 23 -55.61 17.11 34.55
N LYS A 24 -55.08 18.12 35.29
CA LYS A 24 -54.31 19.36 35.07
C LYS A 24 -53.57 19.74 36.39
N MET A 25 -52.45 20.47 36.35
CA MET A 25 -52.24 21.79 37.00
C MET A 25 -50.75 22.16 37.09
N LEU A 26 -50.36 23.09 36.19
CA LEU A 26 -49.33 24.13 36.24
C LEU A 26 -48.33 24.15 37.42
N LEU A 27 -47.02 24.15 37.12
CA LEU A 27 -46.07 25.18 37.56
C LEU A 27 -44.73 25.08 36.80
N LEU A 28 -44.36 26.25 36.25
CA LEU A 28 -43.13 26.73 35.61
C LEU A 28 -41.82 25.98 35.94
N LEU A 29 -40.97 25.77 34.92
CA LEU A 29 -39.61 26.32 34.82
C LEU A 29 -39.08 26.13 33.38
N LEU A 30 -38.99 27.24 32.64
CA LEU A 30 -38.14 27.38 31.47
C LEU A 30 -36.70 27.51 31.96
N SER A 31 -35.89 26.49 31.80
CA SER A 31 -34.44 26.63 31.78
C SER A 31 -33.93 25.99 30.49
N LEU A 32 -33.52 26.85 29.57
CA LEU A 32 -32.79 26.51 28.35
C LEU A 32 -31.68 25.52 28.69
N ALA A 33 -31.78 24.30 28.16
CA ALA A 33 -30.60 23.48 27.97
C ALA A 33 -29.76 24.15 26.88
N LEU A 34 -28.88 25.06 27.31
CA LEU A 34 -27.66 25.35 26.55
C LEU A 34 -26.87 24.05 26.52
N GLY A 35 -27.12 23.26 25.47
CA GLY A 35 -26.16 22.26 25.01
C GLY A 35 -24.90 23.02 24.59
N ALA A 36 -23.99 23.22 25.54
CA ALA A 36 -22.61 23.50 25.23
C ALA A 36 -22.04 22.20 24.67
N GLU A 37 -22.09 22.04 23.34
CA GLU A 37 -21.20 21.09 22.68
C GLU A 37 -19.75 21.56 22.92
N PRO A 38 -18.88 20.72 23.51
CA PRO A 38 -17.49 21.07 23.64
C PRO A 38 -16.79 20.83 22.29
N GLY A 39 -16.26 21.89 21.70
CA GLY A 39 -15.09 21.79 20.82
C GLY A 39 -15.34 21.40 19.37
N ALA A 40 -16.06 22.24 18.63
CA ALA A 40 -15.69 22.50 17.24
C ALA A 40 -15.36 23.98 17.15
N GLY A 41 -14.07 24.32 17.01
CA GLY A 41 -13.68 25.69 16.72
C GLY A 41 -14.43 26.15 15.49
N ALA A 42 -15.37 27.09 15.67
CA ALA A 42 -16.18 27.62 14.59
C ALA A 42 -15.23 28.34 13.62
N LEU A 43 -14.87 27.65 12.54
CA LEU A 43 -14.11 28.23 11.44
C LEU A 43 -14.91 29.40 10.89
N ARG A 44 -14.32 30.60 10.94
CA ARG A 44 -14.99 31.79 10.40
C ARG A 44 -14.96 31.70 8.88
N LEU A 45 -16.11 31.45 8.28
CA LEU A 45 -16.29 31.33 6.82
C LEU A 45 -15.90 32.59 6.02
N ASN A 46 -15.50 33.68 6.69
CA ASN A 46 -15.10 34.95 6.08
C ASN A 46 -13.73 35.46 6.58
N SER A 47 -12.86 34.55 7.05
CA SER A 47 -11.47 34.90 7.40
C SER A 47 -10.67 35.17 6.13
N THR A 48 -9.97 36.30 6.04
CA THR A 48 -8.93 36.57 5.02
C THR A 48 -7.53 36.21 5.52
N GLU A 49 -7.43 35.73 6.75
CA GLU A 49 -6.18 35.35 7.40
C GLU A 49 -6.14 33.82 7.53
N GLY A 50 -4.99 33.24 7.18
CA GLY A 50 -4.77 31.80 7.20
C GLY A 50 -4.17 31.28 5.89
N CYS A 51 -4.18 29.97 5.72
CA CYS A 51 -3.66 29.32 4.53
C CYS A 51 -4.79 29.02 3.55
N GLU A 52 -4.58 29.35 2.28
CA GLU A 52 -5.55 29.04 1.23
C GLU A 52 -5.79 27.54 1.09
N ILE A 53 -7.02 27.17 0.70
CA ILE A 53 -7.35 25.81 0.28
C ILE A 53 -6.45 25.41 -0.88
N ILE A 54 -5.82 24.24 -0.77
CA ILE A 54 -4.96 23.70 -1.83
C ILE A 54 -5.66 22.60 -2.61
N HIS A 55 -5.28 22.46 -3.87
CA HIS A 55 -5.82 21.47 -4.76
C HIS A 55 -5.28 20.07 -4.44
N PRO A 56 -6.10 19.02 -4.56
CA PRO A 56 -5.65 17.65 -4.36
C PRO A 56 -4.64 17.22 -5.45
N PRO A 57 -3.72 16.30 -5.12
CA PRO A 57 -2.79 15.75 -6.10
C PRO A 57 -3.54 14.89 -7.13
N ARG A 58 -2.94 14.68 -8.31
CA ARG A 58 -3.46 13.69 -9.26
C ARG A 58 -3.55 12.32 -8.60
N ASP A 59 -4.64 11.61 -8.85
CA ASP A 59 -4.92 10.28 -8.29
C ASP A 59 -4.92 10.22 -6.76
N GLY A 60 -5.25 11.33 -6.11
CA GLY A 60 -5.46 11.42 -4.69
C GLY A 60 -6.49 12.48 -4.32
N GLY A 61 -6.59 12.72 -3.02
CA GLY A 61 -7.44 13.70 -2.38
C GLY A 61 -6.72 14.32 -1.19
N ILE A 62 -7.42 15.23 -0.53
CA ILE A 62 -6.97 15.86 0.71
C ILE A 62 -8.08 15.68 1.74
N ARG A 63 -7.71 15.19 2.92
CA ARG A 63 -8.59 15.08 4.06
C ARG A 63 -8.46 16.35 4.91
N TYR A 64 -9.51 17.16 4.87
CA TYR A 64 -9.66 18.34 5.72
C TYR A 64 -10.32 17.92 7.04
N ARG A 65 -9.57 17.94 8.14
CA ARG A 65 -10.06 17.45 9.43
C ARG A 65 -11.19 18.33 9.95
N GLY A 66 -12.34 17.73 10.22
CA GLY A 66 -13.50 18.44 10.79
C GLY A 66 -14.26 19.32 9.80
N LEU A 67 -14.05 19.16 8.49
CA LEU A 67 -14.84 19.81 7.45
C LEU A 67 -15.59 18.79 6.59
N THR A 68 -16.83 19.10 6.24
CA THR A 68 -17.59 18.36 5.23
C THR A 68 -17.17 18.78 3.81
N PRO A 69 -17.43 17.97 2.78
CA PRO A 69 -17.13 18.34 1.39
C PRO A 69 -17.73 19.69 0.97
N ASP A 70 -18.95 20.01 1.41
CA ASP A 70 -19.63 21.27 1.08
C ASP A 70 -18.97 22.47 1.80
N GLN A 71 -18.50 22.27 3.03
CA GLN A 71 -17.75 23.30 3.74
C GLN A 71 -16.39 23.58 3.09
N VAL A 72 -15.71 22.56 2.56
CA VAL A 72 -14.43 22.73 1.84
C VAL A 72 -14.60 23.60 0.59
N GLN A 73 -15.77 23.58 -0.06
CA GLN A 73 -16.03 24.41 -1.24
C GLN A 73 -16.30 25.88 -0.91
N THR A 74 -16.70 26.18 0.32
CA THR A 74 -17.10 27.53 0.74
C THR A 74 -16.02 28.24 1.55
N VAL A 75 -15.25 27.49 2.33
CA VAL A 75 -14.11 28.02 3.10
C VAL A 75 -12.96 28.36 2.15
N ARG A 76 -12.41 29.57 2.27
CA ARG A 76 -11.24 30.00 1.48
C ARG A 76 -9.92 29.85 2.22
N PHE A 77 -9.92 30.11 3.53
CA PHE A 77 -8.72 30.13 4.36
C PHE A 77 -8.87 29.23 5.59
N LEU A 78 -7.80 28.49 5.91
CA LEU A 78 -7.71 27.60 7.06
C LEU A 78 -6.80 28.24 8.13
N PRO A 79 -7.15 28.10 9.42
CA PRO A 79 -6.48 28.83 10.50
C PRO A 79 -5.08 28.29 10.78
N PHE A 80 -4.29 29.07 11.52
CA PHE A 80 -3.00 28.63 12.04
C PHE A 80 -3.10 27.28 12.77
N ASN A 81 -2.08 26.43 12.59
CA ASN A 81 -2.01 25.05 13.08
C ASN A 81 -3.02 24.07 12.47
N TYR A 82 -3.88 24.49 11.54
CA TYR A 82 -4.75 23.56 10.83
C TYR A 82 -3.92 22.55 10.03
N GLU A 83 -4.29 21.28 10.09
CA GLU A 83 -3.59 20.19 9.41
C GLU A 83 -4.46 19.56 8.33
N ILE A 84 -3.82 19.25 7.22
CA ILE A 84 -4.39 18.48 6.12
C ILE A 84 -3.56 17.23 5.88
N GLU A 85 -4.23 16.14 5.52
CA GLU A 85 -3.56 14.89 5.14
C GLU A 85 -3.86 14.56 3.68
N TYR A 86 -2.80 14.30 2.90
CA TYR A 86 -2.95 13.75 1.56
C TYR A 86 -3.32 12.28 1.62
N VAL A 87 -4.30 11.91 0.81
CA VAL A 87 -4.79 10.54 0.71
C VAL A 87 -4.71 10.10 -0.74
N CYS A 88 -4.04 8.99 -1.03
CA CYS A 88 -3.94 8.46 -2.38
C CYS A 88 -5.04 7.46 -2.70
N ARG A 89 -5.38 7.31 -3.98
CA ARG A 89 -6.20 6.20 -4.47
C ARG A 89 -5.53 4.85 -4.17
N PRO A 90 -6.29 3.74 -4.13
CA PRO A 90 -5.84 2.44 -3.63
C PRO A 90 -4.41 2.00 -3.96
N ASP A 91 -4.02 1.65 -5.16
CA ASP A 91 -2.72 1.05 -5.49
C ASP A 91 -1.52 2.03 -5.55
N ARG A 92 -1.53 3.07 -4.73
CA ARG A 92 -0.59 4.20 -4.80
C ARG A 92 -0.02 4.57 -3.44
N GLU A 93 1.19 5.09 -3.48
CA GLU A 93 1.89 5.63 -2.32
C GLU A 93 2.06 7.14 -2.45
N ILE A 94 2.00 7.83 -1.31
CA ILE A 94 2.35 9.25 -1.20
C ILE A 94 3.87 9.42 -1.22
N VAL A 95 4.37 10.23 -2.16
CA VAL A 95 5.77 10.67 -2.22
C VAL A 95 5.82 12.15 -1.90
N GLY A 96 6.64 12.52 -0.91
CA GLY A 96 6.70 13.86 -0.34
C GLY A 96 5.91 14.00 0.97
N PRO A 97 5.70 15.23 1.46
CA PRO A 97 5.01 15.46 2.73
C PRO A 97 3.58 14.90 2.71
N LYS A 98 3.28 13.98 3.63
CA LYS A 98 1.94 13.38 3.77
C LYS A 98 0.96 14.29 4.49
N VAL A 99 1.45 15.05 5.47
CA VAL A 99 0.68 16.02 6.25
C VAL A 99 1.29 17.40 6.04
N ARG A 100 0.43 18.41 5.92
CA ARG A 100 0.86 19.81 5.95
C ARG A 100 0.12 20.55 7.05
N GLN A 101 0.82 21.48 7.67
CA GLN A 101 0.27 22.35 8.70
C GLN A 101 0.26 23.80 8.22
N CYS A 102 -0.80 24.53 8.54
CA CYS A 102 -0.90 25.94 8.24
C CYS A 102 -0.06 26.77 9.23
N LEU A 103 0.86 27.57 8.70
CA LEU A 103 1.75 28.43 9.46
C LEU A 103 1.15 29.82 9.69
N ARG A 104 1.68 30.53 10.68
CA ARG A 104 1.21 31.87 11.08
C ARG A 104 1.34 32.92 9.97
N ASN A 105 2.25 32.70 9.02
CA ASN A 105 2.47 33.55 7.86
C ASN A 105 1.50 33.26 6.69
N GLY A 106 0.48 32.41 6.89
CA GLY A 106 -0.49 32.06 5.85
C GLY A 106 0.02 31.05 4.82
N THR A 107 1.17 30.40 5.05
CA THR A 107 1.71 29.37 4.16
C THR A 107 1.64 27.98 4.78
N TRP A 108 1.57 26.94 3.95
CA TRP A 108 1.65 25.56 4.41
C TRP A 108 3.11 25.14 4.66
N THR A 109 3.33 24.18 5.57
CA THR A 109 4.65 23.55 5.73
C THR A 109 5.11 22.85 4.45
N ASP A 110 6.43 22.81 4.23
CA ASP A 110 7.11 22.04 3.17
C ASP A 110 6.67 22.33 1.72
N MET A 111 6.22 23.55 1.41
CA MET A 111 5.69 23.92 0.09
C MET A 111 6.70 23.75 -1.06
N SER A 112 8.00 23.71 -0.76
CA SER A 112 9.05 23.42 -1.74
C SER A 112 9.07 21.97 -2.23
N HIS A 113 8.47 21.03 -1.48
CA HIS A 113 8.46 19.61 -1.83
C HIS A 113 7.04 19.16 -2.20
N PRO A 114 6.74 18.91 -3.50
CA PRO A 114 5.40 18.57 -3.93
C PRO A 114 5.00 17.16 -3.50
N SER A 115 3.77 17.03 -2.98
CA SER A 115 3.18 15.76 -2.58
C SER A 115 2.50 15.10 -3.79
N ARG A 116 2.89 13.86 -4.14
CA ARG A 116 2.42 13.14 -5.33
C ARG A 116 1.97 11.71 -5.01
N CYS A 117 0.88 11.26 -5.61
CA CYS A 117 0.41 9.88 -5.49
C CYS A 117 0.90 9.03 -6.67
N LEU A 118 1.93 8.21 -6.43
CA LEU A 118 2.56 7.39 -7.47
C LEU A 118 2.12 5.94 -7.36
N ARG A 119 1.93 5.28 -8.51
CA ARG A 119 1.61 3.83 -8.54
C ARG A 119 2.77 3.03 -7.97
N MET A 120 2.42 2.04 -7.16
CA MET A 120 3.38 1.10 -6.60
C MET A 120 3.71 -0.01 -7.59
N CYS A 121 4.95 -0.49 -7.57
CA CYS A 121 5.34 -1.71 -8.26
C CYS A 121 5.31 -2.94 -7.32
N PRO A 122 5.18 -4.16 -7.86
CA PRO A 122 5.24 -5.39 -7.07
C PRO A 122 6.54 -5.50 -6.27
N LYS A 123 6.43 -5.72 -4.95
CA LYS A 123 7.58 -5.86 -4.04
C LYS A 123 8.43 -7.12 -4.30
N ILE A 124 7.92 -8.08 -5.09
CA ILE A 124 8.63 -9.33 -5.43
C ILE A 124 9.99 -9.10 -6.10
N HIS A 125 10.21 -7.93 -6.70
CA HIS A 125 11.48 -7.54 -7.31
C HIS A 125 12.53 -7.02 -6.32
N LEU A 126 12.17 -6.84 -5.05
CA LEU A 126 13.05 -6.33 -3.99
C LEU A 126 13.84 -7.44 -3.28
N SER A 127 13.63 -8.70 -3.66
CA SER A 127 14.41 -9.85 -3.18
C SER A 127 14.89 -10.67 -4.37
N LEU A 128 16.01 -11.37 -4.21
CA LEU A 128 16.56 -12.25 -5.24
C LEU A 128 17.15 -13.49 -4.57
N GLU A 129 16.69 -14.66 -4.99
CA GLU A 129 17.19 -15.94 -4.48
C GLU A 129 18.62 -16.16 -4.99
N ASN A 130 19.51 -16.68 -4.13
CA ASN A 130 20.94 -16.83 -4.45
C ASN A 130 21.61 -15.54 -4.95
N GLY A 131 21.12 -14.39 -4.49
CA GLY A 131 21.62 -13.08 -4.88
C GLY A 131 21.12 -11.97 -3.97
N ARG A 132 21.24 -10.73 -4.46
CA ARG A 132 20.80 -9.51 -3.80
C ARG A 132 20.12 -8.62 -4.82
N ALA A 133 19.03 -8.01 -4.40
CA ALA A 133 18.33 -6.96 -5.13
C ALA A 133 18.58 -5.65 -4.39
N VAL A 134 19.20 -4.68 -5.07
CA VAL A 134 19.59 -3.40 -4.49
C VAL A 134 18.67 -2.32 -5.07
N PRO A 135 17.59 -1.94 -4.36
CA PRO A 135 16.71 -0.86 -4.80
C PRO A 135 17.40 0.50 -4.66
N GLN A 136 17.08 1.39 -5.59
CA GLN A 136 17.59 2.75 -5.72
C GLN A 136 16.43 3.70 -5.98
N ALA A 137 16.54 4.94 -5.51
CA ALA A 137 15.43 5.91 -5.52
C ALA A 137 14.13 5.32 -4.91
N MET A 138 14.26 4.69 -3.74
CA MET A 138 13.16 4.10 -2.98
C MET A 138 13.24 4.61 -1.54
N GLU A 139 12.15 5.19 -1.03
CA GLU A 139 12.07 5.62 0.36
C GLU A 139 11.45 4.54 1.25
N ARG A 140 10.20 4.15 0.97
CA ARG A 140 9.48 3.09 1.71
C ARG A 140 9.08 1.92 0.83
N VAL A 141 8.53 2.21 -0.34
CA VAL A 141 7.99 1.21 -1.28
C VAL A 141 8.39 1.58 -2.71
N PRO A 142 8.47 0.59 -3.62
CA PRO A 142 8.88 0.85 -4.99
C PRO A 142 7.74 1.54 -5.73
N VAL A 143 8.02 2.73 -6.23
CA VAL A 143 7.09 3.58 -6.98
C VAL A 143 7.73 3.98 -8.30
N GLU A 144 6.99 4.67 -9.16
CA GLU A 144 7.53 5.24 -10.40
C GLU A 144 8.89 5.93 -10.17
N GLY A 145 9.89 5.52 -10.95
CA GLY A 145 11.26 6.05 -10.87
C GLY A 145 12.20 5.25 -9.96
N THR A 146 11.67 4.38 -9.08
CA THR A 146 12.49 3.39 -8.38
C THR A 146 13.09 2.41 -9.38
N TRP A 147 14.34 2.02 -9.17
CA TRP A 147 14.98 0.97 -9.96
C TRP A 147 15.77 0.02 -9.07
N VAL A 148 15.99 -1.20 -9.56
CA VAL A 148 16.65 -2.26 -8.78
C VAL A 148 17.80 -2.83 -9.58
N GLU A 149 18.95 -2.99 -8.92
CA GLU A 149 20.11 -3.69 -9.46
C GLU A 149 20.25 -5.08 -8.85
N TYR A 150 20.50 -6.07 -9.69
CA TYR A 150 20.55 -7.48 -9.31
C TYR A 150 21.97 -8.02 -9.36
N HIS A 151 22.37 -8.66 -8.26
CA HIS A 151 23.70 -9.24 -8.09
C HIS A 151 23.56 -10.68 -7.60
N CYS A 152 24.17 -11.65 -8.27
CA CYS A 152 24.18 -13.03 -7.78
C CYS A 152 25.29 -13.27 -6.77
N ASN A 153 25.07 -14.21 -5.85
CA ASN A 153 26.08 -14.66 -4.92
C ASN A 153 27.22 -15.39 -5.67
N SER A 154 28.37 -15.55 -5.00
CA SER A 154 29.50 -16.32 -5.53
C SER A 154 29.07 -17.74 -5.93
N GLY A 155 29.53 -18.21 -7.08
CA GLY A 155 29.14 -19.51 -7.61
C GLY A 155 27.84 -19.49 -8.42
N PHE A 156 27.12 -18.37 -8.50
CA PHE A 156 25.93 -18.20 -9.33
C PHE A 156 26.16 -17.21 -10.48
N ARG A 157 25.36 -17.34 -11.54
CA ARG A 157 25.33 -16.45 -12.70
C ARG A 157 23.92 -15.89 -12.85
N LEU A 158 23.84 -14.59 -13.13
CA LEU A 158 22.57 -13.93 -13.39
C LEU A 158 22.01 -14.32 -14.76
N VAL A 159 20.73 -14.68 -14.79
CA VAL A 159 19.94 -14.95 -16.00
C VAL A 159 18.78 -13.97 -16.06
N GLY A 160 18.74 -13.16 -17.12
CA GLY A 160 17.81 -12.05 -17.29
C GLY A 160 18.51 -10.68 -17.19
N SER A 161 17.72 -9.62 -17.01
CA SER A 161 18.25 -8.26 -16.89
C SER A 161 18.90 -8.02 -15.52
N SER A 162 20.09 -7.41 -15.50
CA SER A 162 20.75 -6.93 -14.27
C SER A 162 20.08 -5.73 -13.62
N ARG A 163 19.17 -5.06 -14.34
CA ARG A 163 18.43 -3.90 -13.86
C ARG A 163 16.98 -3.96 -14.29
N SER A 164 16.08 -3.50 -13.43
CA SER A 164 14.67 -3.28 -13.76
C SER A 164 14.16 -1.98 -13.13
N ASN A 165 13.36 -1.20 -13.87
CA ASN A 165 12.82 0.09 -13.44
C ASN A 165 11.31 -0.01 -13.19
N CYS A 166 10.81 0.67 -12.16
CA CYS A 166 9.38 0.79 -11.91
C CYS A 166 8.79 1.89 -12.78
N THR A 167 7.84 1.52 -13.64
CA THR A 167 7.21 2.42 -14.61
C THR A 167 6.00 3.15 -14.03
N LYS A 168 5.55 4.20 -14.73
CA LYS A 168 4.27 4.90 -14.49
C LYS A 168 3.06 3.97 -14.38
N ALA A 169 3.12 2.81 -15.03
CA ALA A 169 2.04 1.81 -15.01
C ALA A 169 2.02 0.95 -13.73
N GLY A 170 2.96 1.15 -12.79
CA GLY A 170 3.09 0.28 -11.61
C GLY A 170 3.65 -1.11 -11.96
N ARG A 171 4.45 -1.20 -13.04
CA ARG A 171 5.06 -2.45 -13.51
C ARG A 171 6.56 -2.27 -13.69
N TRP A 172 7.31 -3.34 -13.43
CA TRP A 172 8.73 -3.41 -13.69
C TRP A 172 9.01 -3.56 -15.19
N THR A 173 10.05 -2.89 -15.70
CA THR A 173 10.41 -2.93 -17.13
C THR A 173 10.87 -4.30 -17.61
N SER A 174 11.53 -5.05 -16.74
CA SER A 174 12.03 -6.40 -17.00
C SER A 174 11.47 -7.38 -15.97
N PRO A 175 11.23 -8.65 -16.34
CA PRO A 175 10.87 -9.69 -15.38
C PRO A 175 11.98 -9.91 -14.36
N LYS A 176 11.62 -10.48 -13.20
CA LYS A 176 12.58 -10.76 -12.13
C LYS A 176 13.63 -11.77 -12.61
N PRO A 177 14.93 -11.46 -12.54
CA PRO A 177 15.97 -12.39 -12.98
C PRO A 177 16.13 -13.57 -12.00
N ILE A 178 16.90 -14.56 -12.43
CA ILE A 178 17.21 -15.76 -11.64
C ILE A 178 18.74 -15.88 -11.52
N CYS A 179 19.21 -16.33 -10.37
CA CYS A 179 20.61 -16.71 -10.17
C CYS A 179 20.72 -18.23 -10.30
N GLU A 180 21.37 -18.69 -11.37
CA GLU A 180 21.62 -20.11 -11.63
C GLU A 180 23.03 -20.50 -11.20
N LEU A 181 23.22 -21.72 -10.69
CA LEU A 181 24.56 -22.21 -10.34
C LEU A 181 25.46 -22.17 -11.58
N ARG A 182 26.65 -21.59 -11.44
CA ARG A 182 27.68 -21.65 -12.47
C ARG A 182 28.04 -23.12 -12.63
N ARG A 183 27.78 -23.68 -13.81
CA ARG A 183 28.35 -24.98 -14.17
C ARG A 183 29.86 -24.80 -14.13
N SER A 184 30.50 -25.33 -13.09
CA SER A 184 31.92 -25.62 -13.16
C SER A 184 32.04 -26.68 -14.25
N THR A 185 32.54 -26.29 -15.42
CA THR A 185 33.28 -27.27 -16.21
C THR A 185 34.38 -27.72 -15.27
N ALA A 186 34.20 -28.88 -14.64
CA ALA A 186 35.31 -29.57 -14.04
C ALA A 186 36.35 -29.67 -15.17
N SER A 187 37.37 -28.82 -15.09
CA SER A 187 38.61 -29.00 -15.81
C SER A 187 38.99 -30.44 -15.57
N GLY A 188 38.97 -31.24 -16.63
CA GLY A 188 38.90 -32.67 -16.53
C GLY A 188 39.94 -33.27 -15.59
N SER A 189 39.48 -34.07 -14.64
CA SER A 189 40.07 -35.39 -14.49
C SER A 189 39.60 -36.20 -15.70
N GLY A 190 40.31 -36.01 -16.81
CA GLY A 190 40.21 -36.86 -17.98
C GLY A 190 40.65 -38.26 -17.63
N LEU A 191 39.73 -39.07 -17.08
CA LEU A 191 39.71 -40.48 -17.38
C LEU A 191 38.88 -40.58 -18.66
N GLY A 192 39.53 -40.32 -19.80
CA GLY A 192 38.93 -40.61 -21.10
C GLY A 192 38.53 -42.10 -21.17
N PRO A 193 37.71 -42.50 -22.15
CA PRO A 193 37.29 -43.91 -22.31
C PRO A 193 38.46 -44.91 -22.42
N TRP A 194 39.68 -44.41 -22.64
CA TRP A 194 40.94 -45.15 -22.60
C TRP A 194 41.35 -45.63 -21.19
N VAL A 195 41.04 -44.90 -20.11
CA VAL A 195 41.41 -45.34 -18.74
C VAL A 195 40.48 -46.46 -18.24
N THR A 196 39.20 -46.42 -18.63
CA THR A 196 38.28 -47.55 -18.42
C THR A 196 38.70 -48.80 -19.22
N LEU A 197 39.26 -48.62 -20.43
CA LEU A 197 39.78 -49.73 -21.23
C LEU A 197 41.08 -50.33 -20.65
N TRP A 198 41.99 -49.51 -20.11
CA TRP A 198 43.19 -49.98 -19.38
C TRP A 198 42.83 -50.78 -18.12
N LEU A 199 41.84 -50.30 -17.35
CA LEU A 199 41.35 -51.04 -16.17
C LEU A 199 40.68 -52.37 -16.55
N CYS A 200 39.97 -52.45 -17.67
CA CYS A 200 39.41 -53.72 -18.16
C CYS A 200 40.49 -54.72 -18.64
N TRP A 201 41.58 -54.25 -19.26
CA TRP A 201 42.69 -55.12 -19.67
C TRP A 201 43.45 -55.70 -18.46
N ALA A 202 43.58 -54.92 -17.38
CA ALA A 202 44.23 -55.35 -16.14
C ALA A 202 43.44 -56.41 -15.35
N VAL A 203 42.11 -56.50 -15.52
CA VAL A 203 41.26 -57.48 -14.83
C VAL A 203 41.09 -58.79 -15.63
N GLN A 204 41.33 -58.76 -16.95
CA GLN A 204 41.12 -59.92 -17.82
C GLN A 204 42.34 -60.86 -17.95
N VAL A 205 43.53 -60.46 -17.48
CA VAL A 205 44.76 -61.27 -17.63
C VAL A 205 45.34 -61.63 -16.26
N PRO A 206 44.97 -62.77 -15.68
CA PRO A 206 45.72 -63.35 -14.57
C PRO A 206 47.02 -63.97 -15.13
N GLY A 207 48.18 -63.37 -14.83
CA GLY A 207 49.44 -64.13 -14.82
C GLY A 207 50.62 -63.65 -15.67
N PHE A 208 50.98 -62.37 -15.64
CA PHE A 208 52.36 -61.98 -16.02
C PHE A 208 52.98 -61.08 -14.95
N TRP A 209 53.50 -61.73 -13.91
CA TRP A 209 54.63 -61.22 -13.14
C TRP A 209 55.88 -61.90 -13.69
N PHE A 210 56.80 -61.11 -14.24
CA PHE A 210 58.23 -61.45 -14.36
C PHE A 210 59.01 -60.32 -13.72
#